data_AF-A0A0S8JSA4-F1
#
_entry.id   AF-A0A0S8JSA4-F1
#
_cell.length_a   1.000
_cell.length_b   1.000
_cell.length_c   1.000
_cell.angle_alpha   90.00
_cell.angle_beta   90.00
_cell.angle_gamma   90.00
#
_symmetry.space_group_name_H-M   'P 1'
#
loop_
_entity.id
_entity.type
_entity.pdbx_description
1 polymer ?
#
loop_
_entity_poly.entity_id
_entity_poly.type
_entity_poly.pdbx_seq_one_letter_code
_entity_poly.pdbx_strand_id
1 'polypeptide(L)'
;MARNFKYYDNWQSAVLKCPQCGWAGTFEQGDVGCYRELMDCSCPVCDVLLAVVSYPTTEESEANWDKLSEREKEEVTAHKRFLADFEAASLKPDAELPDLEGTSIILSWDFVEHGSDCLTVVRYGEREIWREPAVYEGSTRFEEVVRILRTKYGARLADVVPTPASEYYLYGDDYHAPDAVQAIRTSIKESHRG
;
A
#
# COMPACT_ATOMS: atom_id res chain seq x y z
N MET A 1 13.06 -25.36 -17.49
CA MET A 1 11.95 -24.42 -17.25
C MET A 1 11.69 -24.42 -15.76
N ALA A 2 11.58 -23.23 -15.15
CA ALA A 2 11.30 -23.10 -13.73
C ALA A 2 9.90 -23.64 -13.40
N ARG A 3 9.74 -24.27 -12.24
CA ARG A 3 8.45 -24.78 -11.76
C ARG A 3 7.65 -23.64 -11.15
N ASN A 4 6.38 -23.51 -11.52
CA ASN A 4 5.47 -22.57 -10.85
C ASN A 4 4.59 -23.35 -9.86
N PHE A 5 4.53 -22.89 -8.62
CA PHE A 5 3.71 -23.45 -7.56
C PHE A 5 2.69 -22.42 -7.08
N LYS A 6 1.53 -22.90 -6.64
CA LYS A 6 0.64 -22.11 -5.80
C LYS A 6 1.11 -22.14 -4.35
N TYR A 7 0.80 -21.10 -3.59
CA TYR A 7 1.22 -20.98 -2.19
C TYR A 7 0.80 -22.17 -1.32
N TYR A 8 -0.39 -22.72 -1.55
CA TYR A 8 -0.94 -23.85 -0.77
C TYR A 8 -0.62 -25.25 -1.35
N ASP A 9 0.30 -25.32 -2.32
CA ASP A 9 0.86 -26.57 -2.84
C ASP A 9 2.02 -27.06 -1.96
N ASN A 10 2.67 -28.17 -2.34
CA ASN A 10 3.76 -28.79 -1.58
C ASN A 10 5.15 -28.17 -1.79
N TRP A 11 5.24 -26.91 -2.24
CA TRP A 11 6.48 -26.27 -2.70
C TRP A 11 7.60 -26.26 -1.66
N GLN A 12 7.27 -26.13 -0.38
CA GLN A 12 8.23 -26.18 0.73
C GLN A 12 8.98 -27.53 0.81
N SER A 13 8.27 -28.61 0.50
CA SER A 13 8.79 -29.99 0.61
C SER A 13 9.26 -30.58 -0.73
N ALA A 14 8.92 -29.93 -1.85
CA ALA A 14 9.25 -30.44 -3.17
C ALA A 14 10.76 -30.36 -3.43
N VAL A 15 11.36 -31.47 -3.86
CA VAL A 15 12.76 -31.49 -4.29
C VAL A 15 12.89 -30.82 -5.66
N LEU A 16 13.65 -29.75 -5.71
CA LEU A 16 14.09 -29.05 -6.92
C LEU A 16 15.42 -29.64 -7.38
N LYS A 17 15.62 -29.71 -8.70
CA LYS A 17 16.86 -30.21 -9.29
C LYS A 17 17.34 -29.22 -10.35
N CYS A 18 18.57 -28.76 -10.21
CA CYS A 18 19.19 -27.88 -11.19
C CYS A 18 19.61 -28.69 -12.43
N PRO A 19 19.10 -28.36 -13.63
CA PRO A 19 19.45 -29.08 -14.84
C PRO A 19 20.88 -28.80 -15.32
N GLN A 20 21.54 -27.76 -14.79
CA GLN A 20 22.86 -27.31 -15.25
C GLN A 20 24.01 -27.89 -14.41
N CYS A 21 23.93 -27.81 -13.08
CA CYS A 21 25.01 -28.25 -12.18
C CYS A 21 24.67 -29.51 -11.36
N GLY A 22 23.43 -30.01 -11.47
CA GLY A 22 22.99 -31.22 -10.76
C GLY A 22 22.65 -31.02 -9.29
N TRP A 23 22.73 -29.79 -8.75
CA TRP A 23 22.29 -29.48 -7.39
C TRP A 23 20.84 -29.93 -7.16
N ALA A 24 20.54 -30.46 -5.97
CA ALA A 24 19.19 -30.83 -5.57
C ALA A 24 18.93 -30.48 -4.10
N GLY A 25 17.76 -29.92 -3.83
CA GLY A 25 17.34 -29.48 -2.49
C GLY A 25 15.88 -29.01 -2.49
N THR A 26 15.39 -28.60 -1.33
CA THR A 26 14.07 -27.94 -1.21
C THR A 26 14.13 -26.48 -1.63
N PHE A 27 12.98 -25.81 -1.71
CA PHE A 27 12.90 -24.39 -2.04
C PHE A 27 13.77 -23.52 -1.12
N GLU A 28 13.68 -23.73 0.20
CA GLU A 28 14.46 -22.99 1.22
C GLU A 28 15.97 -23.29 1.20
N GLN A 29 16.39 -24.39 0.58
CA GLN A 29 17.80 -24.75 0.45
C GLN A 29 18.45 -24.11 -0.78
N GLY A 30 17.66 -23.52 -1.68
CA GLY A 30 18.17 -22.73 -2.81
C GLY A 30 18.49 -21.29 -2.40
N ASP A 31 18.83 -20.48 -3.39
CA ASP A 31 18.92 -19.03 -3.21
C ASP A 31 17.53 -18.41 -3.40
N VAL A 32 16.95 -17.82 -2.36
CA VAL A 32 15.55 -17.41 -2.32
C VAL A 32 15.44 -15.89 -2.44
N GLY A 33 14.83 -15.42 -3.52
CA GLY A 33 14.43 -14.04 -3.69
C GLY A 33 13.00 -13.82 -3.18
N CYS A 34 12.83 -12.88 -2.25
CA CYS A 34 11.51 -12.43 -1.79
C CYS A 34 11.16 -11.13 -2.51
N TYR A 35 10.08 -11.14 -3.28
CA TYR A 35 9.56 -9.98 -4.00
C TYR A 35 8.18 -9.62 -3.48
N ARG A 36 7.61 -8.52 -3.98
CA ARG A 36 6.31 -8.01 -3.54
C ARG A 36 5.15 -9.00 -3.75
N GLU A 37 5.18 -9.78 -4.82
CA GLU A 37 4.05 -10.65 -5.23
C GLU A 37 4.40 -12.15 -5.24
N LEU A 38 5.68 -12.49 -5.06
CA LEU A 38 6.14 -13.87 -5.17
C LEU A 38 7.47 -14.08 -4.43
N MET A 39 7.78 -15.34 -4.19
CA MET A 39 9.14 -15.81 -3.94
C MET A 39 9.63 -16.57 -5.16
N ASP A 40 10.92 -16.48 -5.42
CA ASP A 40 11.60 -17.37 -6.34
C ASP A 40 12.71 -18.17 -5.64
N CYS A 41 13.14 -19.23 -6.30
CA CYS A 41 14.23 -20.07 -5.85
C CYS A 41 15.15 -20.35 -7.02
N SER A 42 16.37 -19.86 -6.92
CA SER A 42 17.45 -20.10 -7.86
C SER A 42 18.44 -21.14 -7.33
N CYS A 43 19.17 -21.77 -8.24
CA CYS A 43 20.22 -22.70 -7.87
C CYS A 43 21.38 -21.95 -7.19
N PRO A 44 21.79 -22.33 -5.96
CA PRO A 44 22.81 -21.59 -5.22
C PRO A 44 24.23 -21.75 -5.78
N VAL A 45 24.41 -22.58 -6.82
CA VAL A 45 25.72 -22.86 -7.43
C VAL A 45 25.89 -22.11 -8.76
N CYS A 46 24.82 -21.99 -9.55
CA CYS A 46 24.91 -21.46 -10.91
C CYS A 46 23.75 -20.51 -11.28
N ASP A 47 22.97 -20.07 -10.29
CA ASP A 47 21.94 -19.03 -10.39
C ASP A 47 20.83 -19.29 -11.42
N VAL A 48 20.62 -20.55 -11.79
CA VAL A 48 19.51 -20.94 -12.66
C VAL A 48 18.22 -20.92 -11.85
N LEU A 49 17.23 -20.13 -12.28
CA LEU A 49 15.90 -20.11 -11.70
C LEU A 49 15.24 -21.50 -11.75
N LEU A 50 14.91 -22.05 -10.58
CA LEU A 50 14.36 -23.40 -10.40
C LEU A 50 12.86 -23.39 -10.15
N ALA A 51 12.36 -22.44 -9.34
CA ALA A 51 10.97 -22.36 -8.99
C ALA A 51 10.50 -20.94 -8.68
N VAL A 52 9.18 -20.73 -8.79
CA VAL A 52 8.47 -19.51 -8.42
C VAL A 52 7.22 -19.90 -7.63
N VAL A 53 6.94 -19.20 -6.55
CA VAL A 53 5.75 -19.34 -5.70
C VAL A 53 5.09 -17.98 -5.58
N SER A 54 3.90 -17.79 -6.15
CA SER A 54 3.12 -16.56 -5.94
C SER A 54 2.53 -16.54 -4.53
N TYR A 55 2.53 -15.38 -3.87
CA TYR A 55 1.81 -15.21 -2.62
C TYR A 55 0.30 -15.37 -2.83
N PRO A 56 -0.43 -15.90 -1.84
CA PRO A 56 -1.84 -16.18 -2.01
C PRO A 56 -2.65 -14.89 -2.01
N THR A 57 -3.73 -14.85 -2.79
CA THR A 57 -4.73 -13.79 -2.63
C THR A 57 -5.55 -14.01 -1.35
N THR A 58 -6.29 -12.98 -0.94
CA THR A 58 -7.28 -13.09 0.15
C THR A 58 -8.28 -14.23 -0.14
N GLU A 59 -8.81 -14.29 -1.36
CA GLU A 59 -9.77 -15.32 -1.79
C GLU A 59 -9.17 -16.73 -1.74
N GLU A 60 -7.93 -16.90 -2.21
CA GLU A 60 -7.24 -18.18 -2.16
C GLU A 60 -6.97 -18.62 -0.72
N SER A 61 -6.68 -17.67 0.17
CA SER A 61 -6.44 -17.93 1.59
C SER A 61 -7.72 -18.36 2.31
N GLU A 62 -8.86 -17.76 1.99
CA GLU A 62 -10.17 -18.20 2.49
C GLU A 62 -10.54 -19.59 1.98
N ALA A 63 -10.30 -19.87 0.70
CA ALA A 63 -10.54 -21.19 0.12
C ALA A 63 -9.65 -22.29 0.73
N ASN A 64 -8.54 -21.92 1.37
CA ASN A 64 -7.60 -22.82 2.03
C ASN A 64 -7.57 -22.61 3.56
N TRP A 65 -8.61 -22.03 4.17
CA TRP A 65 -8.65 -21.60 5.58
C TRP A 65 -8.12 -22.64 6.59
N ASP A 66 -8.42 -23.92 6.39
CA ASP A 66 -7.99 -25.01 7.27
C ASP A 66 -6.48 -25.28 7.24
N LYS A 67 -5.77 -24.80 6.21
CA LYS A 67 -4.31 -24.90 6.07
C LYS A 67 -3.57 -23.72 6.70
N LEU A 68 -4.27 -22.64 7.04
CA LEU A 68 -3.65 -21.46 7.64
C LEU A 68 -3.36 -21.70 9.12
N SER A 69 -2.23 -21.19 9.57
CA SER A 69 -1.95 -20.96 10.99
C SER A 69 -2.89 -19.90 11.57
N GLU A 70 -3.03 -19.87 12.90
CA GLU A 70 -3.87 -18.86 13.57
C GLU A 70 -3.42 -17.43 13.25
N ARG A 71 -2.11 -17.19 13.13
CA ARG A 71 -1.57 -15.88 12.74
C ARG A 71 -1.98 -15.50 11.32
N GLU A 72 -1.89 -16.42 10.35
CA GLU A 72 -2.32 -16.15 8.97
C GLU A 72 -3.83 -15.89 8.90
N LYS A 73 -4.65 -16.59 9.71
CA LYS A 73 -6.09 -16.33 9.81
C LYS A 73 -6.38 -14.92 10.35
N GLU A 74 -5.63 -14.49 11.37
CA GLU A 74 -5.71 -13.13 11.91
C GLU A 74 -5.31 -12.09 10.87
N GLU A 75 -4.22 -12.30 10.13
CA GLU A 75 -3.74 -11.43 9.05
C GLU A 75 -4.77 -11.29 7.92
N VAL A 76 -5.33 -12.40 7.44
CA VAL A 76 -6.38 -12.39 6.40
C VAL A 76 -7.62 -11.65 6.91
N THR A 77 -8.03 -11.89 8.16
CA THR A 77 -9.18 -11.21 8.76
C THR A 77 -8.95 -9.71 8.91
N ALA A 78 -7.77 -9.31 9.39
CA ALA A 78 -7.39 -7.92 9.54
C ALA A 78 -7.29 -7.20 8.19
N HIS A 79 -6.70 -7.84 7.19
CA HIS A 79 -6.61 -7.29 5.83
C HIS A 79 -8.00 -7.08 5.21
N LYS A 80 -8.92 -8.04 5.37
CA LYS A 80 -10.31 -7.88 4.92
C LYS A 80 -11.02 -6.72 5.62
N ARG A 81 -10.83 -6.57 6.93
CA ARG A 81 -11.40 -5.45 7.68
C ARG A 81 -10.84 -4.13 7.15
N PHE A 82 -9.52 -4.04 6.98
CA PHE A 82 -8.86 -2.87 6.40
C PHE A 82 -9.44 -2.50 5.03
N LEU A 83 -9.60 -3.46 4.12
CA LEU A 83 -10.17 -3.20 2.79
C LEU A 83 -11.61 -2.70 2.87
N ALA A 84 -12.44 -3.29 3.73
CA ALA A 84 -13.82 -2.87 3.92
C ALA A 84 -13.92 -1.45 4.51
N ASP A 85 -13.10 -1.16 5.53
CA ASP A 85 -13.04 0.15 6.18
C ASP A 85 -12.49 1.21 5.21
N PHE A 86 -11.50 0.85 4.39
CA PHE A 86 -10.93 1.73 3.39
C PHE A 86 -11.94 2.07 2.31
N GLU A 87 -12.64 1.08 1.74
CA GLU A 87 -13.69 1.31 0.74
C GLU A 87 -14.84 2.17 1.29
N ALA A 88 -15.20 1.97 2.56
CA ALA A 88 -16.26 2.72 3.22
C ALA A 88 -15.87 4.17 3.53
N ALA A 89 -14.62 4.42 3.95
CA ALA A 89 -14.15 5.73 4.40
C ALA A 89 -13.47 6.55 3.30
N SER A 90 -13.02 5.91 2.22
CA SER A 90 -12.29 6.54 1.13
C SER A 90 -13.02 7.77 0.60
N LEU A 91 -12.29 8.88 0.48
CA LEU A 91 -12.83 10.07 -0.19
C LEU A 91 -13.08 9.75 -1.65
N LYS A 92 -14.33 9.89 -2.08
CA LYS A 92 -14.80 9.70 -3.45
C LYS A 92 -15.14 11.05 -4.08
N PRO A 93 -15.13 11.17 -5.43
CA PRO A 93 -15.41 12.44 -6.10
C PRO A 93 -16.77 13.08 -5.76
N ASP A 94 -17.75 12.25 -5.39
CA ASP A 94 -19.10 12.64 -4.99
C ASP A 94 -19.28 12.79 -3.47
N ALA A 95 -18.21 12.64 -2.69
CA ALA A 95 -18.27 12.76 -1.24
C ALA A 95 -18.69 14.17 -0.80
N GLU A 96 -19.60 14.22 0.17
CA GLU A 96 -20.06 15.47 0.76
C GLU A 96 -19.03 16.00 1.76
N LEU A 97 -18.19 16.92 1.29
CA LEU A 97 -17.24 17.65 2.13
C LEU A 97 -17.86 18.94 2.69
N PRO A 98 -17.48 19.35 3.92
CA PRO A 98 -17.95 20.60 4.50
C PRO A 98 -17.51 21.80 3.64
N ASP A 99 -18.36 22.82 3.55
CA ASP A 99 -17.91 24.12 3.04
C ASP A 99 -17.01 24.78 4.08
N LEU A 100 -15.91 25.37 3.60
CA LEU A 100 -14.90 25.99 4.44
C LEU A 100 -14.90 27.49 4.16
N GLU A 101 -14.84 28.28 5.22
CA GLU A 101 -14.78 29.73 5.11
C GLU A 101 -13.39 30.20 4.68
N GLY A 102 -13.35 31.31 3.94
CA GLY A 102 -12.12 31.93 3.47
C GLY A 102 -11.91 31.82 1.97
N THR A 103 -11.05 32.70 1.45
CA THR A 103 -10.64 32.74 0.03
C THR A 103 -9.35 31.97 -0.24
N SER A 104 -8.64 31.57 0.81
CA SER A 104 -7.42 30.77 0.77
C SER A 104 -7.49 29.69 1.84
N ILE A 105 -7.58 28.43 1.41
CA ILE A 105 -7.76 27.24 2.24
C ILE A 105 -6.46 26.45 2.18
N ILE A 106 -5.82 26.27 3.34
CA ILE A 106 -4.68 25.38 3.51
C ILE A 106 -5.13 24.22 4.38
N LEU A 107 -4.99 23.01 3.85
CA LEU A 107 -5.33 21.79 4.57
C LEU A 107 -4.06 21.09 5.04
N SER A 108 -4.11 20.41 6.18
CA SER A 108 -3.05 19.49 6.58
C SER A 108 -3.42 18.06 6.18
N TRP A 109 -2.47 17.33 5.62
CA TRP A 109 -2.51 15.88 5.47
C TRP A 109 -1.77 15.28 6.65
N ASP A 110 -2.49 14.61 7.52
CA ASP A 110 -2.01 14.22 8.83
C ASP A 110 -2.25 12.74 9.09
N PHE A 111 -1.66 12.23 10.16
CA PHE A 111 -1.68 10.83 10.49
C PHE A 111 -1.93 10.65 11.99
N VAL A 112 -2.86 9.76 12.33
CA VAL A 112 -3.20 9.46 13.72
C VAL A 112 -3.26 7.96 13.95
N GLU A 113 -2.72 7.52 15.08
CA GLU A 113 -2.87 6.15 15.54
C GLU A 113 -4.33 5.88 15.95
N HIS A 114 -4.84 4.70 15.62
CA HIS A 114 -6.21 4.28 15.94
C HIS A 114 -6.26 2.79 16.29
N GLY A 115 -5.99 2.48 17.56
CA GLY A 115 -5.95 1.08 18.02
C GLY A 115 -4.75 0.35 17.40
N SER A 116 -5.00 -0.75 16.69
CA SER A 116 -3.97 -1.47 15.92
C SER A 116 -3.73 -0.88 14.53
N ASP A 117 -4.61 0.02 14.10
CA ASP A 117 -4.61 0.58 12.76
C ASP A 117 -4.16 2.05 12.83
N CYS A 118 -3.93 2.64 11.68
CA CYS A 118 -3.60 4.05 11.56
C CYS A 118 -4.52 4.72 10.55
N LEU A 119 -4.78 6.01 10.73
CA LEU A 119 -5.68 6.78 9.88
C LEU A 119 -4.93 7.95 9.25
N THR A 120 -5.13 8.13 7.95
CA THR A 120 -4.88 9.40 7.26
C THR A 120 -6.02 10.34 7.58
N VAL A 121 -5.69 11.59 7.91
CA VAL A 121 -6.69 12.60 8.27
C VAL A 121 -6.39 13.92 7.59
N VAL A 122 -7.41 14.54 7.01
CA VAL A 122 -7.32 15.87 6.44
C VAL A 122 -7.97 16.87 7.38
N ARG A 123 -7.27 17.96 7.71
CA ARG A 123 -7.76 19.03 8.60
C ARG A 123 -7.70 20.40 7.98
N TYR A 124 -8.61 21.27 8.42
CA TYR A 124 -8.58 22.72 8.21
C TYR A 124 -8.38 23.40 9.58
N GLY A 125 -7.15 23.83 9.86
CA GLY A 125 -6.74 24.17 11.22
C GLY A 125 -6.90 22.95 12.13
N GLU A 126 -7.57 23.13 13.28
CA GLU A 126 -7.86 22.05 14.23
C GLU A 126 -9.07 21.18 13.82
N ARG A 127 -9.85 21.64 12.83
CA ARG A 127 -11.07 20.93 12.43
C ARG A 127 -10.73 19.82 11.45
N GLU A 128 -11.03 18.59 11.84
CA GLU A 128 -11.04 17.48 10.91
C GLU A 128 -12.18 17.62 9.88
N ILE A 129 -11.85 17.44 8.60
CA ILE A 129 -12.82 17.50 7.52
C ILE A 129 -13.08 16.12 6.90
N TRP A 130 -12.12 15.19 7.00
CA TRP A 130 -12.24 13.83 6.48
C TRP A 130 -11.10 12.94 7.01
N ARG A 131 -11.32 11.61 7.04
CA ARG A 131 -10.34 10.59 7.39
C ARG A 131 -10.57 9.27 6.64
N GLU A 132 -9.52 8.46 6.49
CA GLU A 132 -9.58 7.07 6.00
C GLU A 132 -8.47 6.22 6.65
N PRO A 133 -8.53 4.88 6.57
CA PRO A 133 -7.39 4.02 6.90
C PRO A 133 -6.13 4.43 6.14
N ALA A 134 -5.02 4.56 6.86
CA ALA A 134 -3.75 4.95 6.27
C ALA A 134 -3.19 3.82 5.41
N VAL A 135 -2.80 4.16 4.18
CA VAL A 135 -2.08 3.28 3.26
C VAL A 135 -0.59 3.60 3.34
N TYR A 136 0.25 2.56 3.44
CA TYR A 136 1.69 2.71 3.33
C TYR A 136 2.07 3.06 1.88
N GLU A 137 3.08 3.92 1.70
CA GLU A 137 3.44 4.51 0.39
C GLU A 137 2.26 5.25 -0.26
N GLY A 138 1.52 6.01 0.54
CA GLY A 138 0.27 6.67 0.15
C GLY A 138 0.40 7.85 -0.83
N SER A 139 1.53 8.05 -1.51
CA SER A 139 1.77 9.19 -2.42
C SER A 139 0.76 9.25 -3.58
N THR A 140 0.41 8.10 -4.15
CA THR A 140 -0.65 8.02 -5.18
C THR A 140 -2.01 8.39 -4.60
N ARG A 141 -2.31 7.91 -3.38
CA ARG A 141 -3.58 8.24 -2.70
C ARG A 141 -3.67 9.72 -2.35
N PHE A 142 -2.56 10.34 -1.97
CA PHE A 142 -2.45 11.78 -1.75
C PHE A 142 -2.85 12.58 -3.00
N GLU A 143 -2.35 12.19 -4.18
CA GLU A 143 -2.72 12.83 -5.45
C GLU A 143 -4.23 12.75 -5.71
N GLU A 144 -4.82 11.56 -5.54
CA GLU A 144 -6.25 11.33 -5.76
C GLU A 144 -7.10 12.22 -4.85
N VAL A 145 -6.79 12.27 -3.56
CA VAL A 145 -7.50 13.08 -2.58
C VAL A 145 -7.32 14.56 -2.89
N VAL A 146 -6.11 15.02 -3.21
CA VAL A 146 -5.86 16.42 -3.62
C VAL A 146 -6.71 16.79 -4.84
N ARG A 147 -6.85 15.91 -5.83
CA ARG A 147 -7.69 16.15 -7.00
C ARG A 147 -9.16 16.33 -6.61
N ILE A 148 -9.69 15.50 -5.70
CA ILE A 148 -11.07 15.63 -5.21
C ILE A 148 -11.24 16.95 -4.44
N LEU A 149 -10.30 17.30 -3.56
CA LEU A 149 -10.31 18.54 -2.79
C LEU A 149 -10.25 19.77 -3.71
N ARG A 150 -9.48 19.71 -4.81
CA ARG A 150 -9.45 20.75 -5.84
C ARG A 150 -10.78 20.90 -6.55
N THR A 151 -11.46 19.81 -6.91
CA THR A 151 -12.80 19.87 -7.49
C THR A 151 -13.81 20.52 -6.52
N LYS A 152 -13.72 20.22 -5.23
CA LYS A 152 -14.62 20.77 -4.21
C LYS A 152 -14.38 22.25 -3.91
N TYR A 153 -13.14 22.63 -3.65
CA TYR A 153 -12.79 23.96 -3.15
C TYR A 153 -12.32 24.93 -4.26
N GLY A 154 -12.03 24.41 -5.45
CA GLY A 154 -11.61 25.19 -6.61
C GLY A 154 -10.35 26.01 -6.34
N ALA A 155 -10.32 27.22 -6.88
CA ALA A 155 -9.21 28.16 -6.71
C ALA A 155 -8.99 28.58 -5.25
N ARG A 156 -9.91 28.29 -4.31
CA ARG A 156 -9.71 28.58 -2.89
C ARG A 156 -8.70 27.63 -2.25
N LEU A 157 -8.48 26.43 -2.79
CA LEU A 157 -7.49 25.50 -2.24
C LEU A 157 -6.07 25.98 -2.57
N ALA A 158 -5.34 26.40 -1.54
CA ALA A 158 -4.01 27.00 -1.67
C ALA A 158 -2.86 26.01 -1.47
N ASP A 159 -3.02 25.03 -0.58
CA ASP A 159 -2.06 23.95 -0.35
C ASP A 159 -2.72 22.78 0.40
N VAL A 160 -2.11 21.59 0.30
CA VAL A 160 -2.36 20.44 1.18
C VAL A 160 -1.01 20.01 1.71
N VAL A 161 -0.78 20.18 3.01
CA VAL A 161 0.54 20.09 3.64
C VAL A 161 0.64 18.81 4.45
N PRO A 162 1.51 17.85 4.06
CA PRO A 162 1.86 16.73 4.93
C PRO A 162 2.42 17.22 6.25
N THR A 163 1.94 16.66 7.36
CA THR A 163 2.57 16.83 8.68
C THR A 163 3.75 15.86 8.81
N PRO A 164 4.73 16.14 9.69
CA PRO A 164 5.81 15.20 9.96
C PRO A 164 5.33 13.81 10.41
N ALA A 165 4.20 13.75 11.12
CA ALA A 165 3.60 12.48 11.57
C ALA A 165 3.13 11.61 10.39
N SER A 166 2.76 12.23 9.27
CA SER A 166 2.28 11.51 8.08
C SER A 166 3.37 10.97 7.18
N GLU A 167 4.62 11.44 7.31
CA GLU A 167 5.70 11.15 6.36
C GLU A 167 6.01 9.66 6.25
N TYR A 168 5.96 8.92 7.37
CA TYR A 168 6.27 7.49 7.38
C TYR A 168 5.32 6.69 6.49
N TYR A 169 4.00 6.90 6.59
CA TYR A 169 3.03 6.22 5.73
C TYR A 169 2.91 6.87 4.34
N LEU A 170 3.07 8.19 4.24
CA LEU A 170 2.96 8.89 2.98
C LEU A 170 4.08 8.52 2.01
N TYR A 171 5.31 8.40 2.51
CA TYR A 171 6.48 8.13 1.67
C TYR A 171 6.89 6.65 1.70
N GLY A 172 6.79 5.98 2.85
CA GLY A 172 7.27 4.61 3.01
C GLY A 172 8.72 4.45 2.56
N ASP A 173 8.99 3.43 1.76
CA ASP A 173 10.32 3.16 1.20
C ASP A 173 10.46 3.67 -0.26
N ASP A 174 9.45 4.38 -0.77
CA ASP A 174 9.50 5.00 -2.08
C ASP A 174 10.31 6.31 -2.03
N TYR A 175 11.57 6.22 -2.46
CA TYR A 175 12.48 7.36 -2.56
C TYR A 175 11.97 8.50 -3.46
N HIS A 176 11.01 8.26 -4.36
CA HIS A 176 10.43 9.28 -5.23
C HIS A 176 9.19 9.96 -4.65
N ALA A 177 8.59 9.38 -3.61
CA ALA A 177 7.35 9.90 -3.02
C ALA A 177 7.45 11.36 -2.52
N PRO A 178 8.54 11.80 -1.86
CA PRO A 178 8.67 13.20 -1.43
C PRO A 178 8.63 14.19 -2.61
N ASP A 179 9.33 13.89 -3.70
CA ASP A 179 9.38 14.74 -4.90
C ASP A 179 8.02 14.78 -5.60
N ALA A 180 7.33 13.64 -5.69
CA ALA A 180 5.99 13.54 -6.26
C ALA A 180 4.98 14.39 -5.46
N VAL A 181 4.99 14.28 -4.14
CA VAL A 181 4.13 15.08 -3.24
C VAL A 181 4.45 16.56 -3.37
N GLN A 182 5.72 16.94 -3.43
CA GLN A 182 6.13 18.33 -3.60
C GLN A 182 5.70 18.90 -4.96
N ALA A 183 5.75 18.11 -6.04
CA ALA A 183 5.26 18.52 -7.35
C ALA A 183 3.75 18.78 -7.34
N ILE A 184 2.97 17.89 -6.72
CA ILE A 184 1.52 18.05 -6.56
C ILE A 184 1.21 19.36 -5.83
N ARG A 185 1.86 19.59 -4.67
CA ARG A 185 1.68 20.81 -3.88
C ARG A 185 2.04 22.08 -4.64
N THR A 186 3.13 22.04 -5.40
CA THR A 186 3.56 23.18 -6.25
C THR A 186 2.49 23.51 -7.28
N SER A 187 1.89 22.50 -7.93
CA SER A 187 0.80 22.73 -8.88
C SER A 187 -0.42 23.42 -8.23
N ILE A 188 -0.75 23.10 -6.97
CA ILE A 188 -1.87 23.73 -6.23
C ILE A 188 -1.58 25.22 -6.06
N LYS A 189 -0.37 25.55 -5.59
CA LYS A 189 0.06 26.92 -5.36
C LYS A 189 0.05 27.77 -6.63
N GLU A 190 0.43 27.19 -7.76
CA GLU A 190 0.39 27.86 -9.06
C GLU A 190 -1.06 28.14 -9.49
N SER A 191 -1.95 27.16 -9.32
CA SER A 191 -3.37 27.32 -9.66
C SER A 191 -4.09 28.34 -8.77
N HIS A 192 -3.66 28.51 -7.52
CA HIS A 192 -4.22 29.48 -6.58
C HIS A 192 -3.80 30.93 -6.90
N ARG A 193 -2.64 31.12 -7.56
CA ARG A 193 -2.08 32.44 -7.88
C ARG A 193 -2.61 33.04 -9.19
N GLY A 194 -3.17 32.21 -10.07
CA GLY A 194 -3.76 32.62 -11.36
C GLY A 194 -5.22 32.96 -11.23
#